data_AF-A0A9Q4G9L7-F1
#
_entry.id   AF-A0A9Q4G9L7-F1
#
_cell.length_a   1.000
_cell.length_b   1.000
_cell.length_c   1.000
_cell.angle_alpha   90.00
_cell.angle_beta   90.00
_cell.angle_gamma   90.00
#
_symmetry.space_group_name_H-M   'P 1'
#
loop_
_entity.id
_entity.type
_entity.pdbx_description
1 polymer ?
#
loop_
_entity_poly.entity_id
_entity_poly.type
_entity_poly.pdbx_seq_one_letter_code
_entity_poly.pdbx_strand_id
1 'polypeptide(L)'
;MLEEGHHHADKMGAKIGMWLFLLTELLLFGGMFLIYGVYRYMNNEDFHAAGQGMNTIIGAFNTVILLTSSLTVAMSITALQKGNKRLSITLLGFTIFFAVWFLINKYFEWSHEIHKGIYPKSPELTSRSPGEILFFGLYYVMTGIHGLHVIIGIVILSFMVVFIAKDKVTSSSYTKLENSGLYWHLVDIIWIFLFPLFYLLR
;
A
#
# COMPACT_ATOMS: atom_id res chain seq x y z
N MET A 1 -24.21 -7.17 45.22
CA MET A 1 -22.88 -6.60 44.93
C MET A 1 -22.12 -7.62 44.09
N LEU A 2 -22.37 -7.64 42.79
CA LEU A 2 -21.55 -8.30 41.78
C LEU A 2 -21.49 -7.29 40.65
N GLU A 3 -20.36 -6.60 40.51
CA GLU A 3 -20.10 -5.73 39.38
C GLU A 3 -20.04 -6.61 38.13
N GLU A 4 -21.07 -6.51 37.29
CA GLU A 4 -20.97 -6.96 35.91
C GLU A 4 -19.95 -6.04 35.22
N GLY A 5 -18.70 -6.50 35.18
CA GLY A 5 -17.65 -5.88 34.39
C GLY A 5 -18.03 -5.96 32.91
N HIS A 6 -18.79 -4.97 32.44
CA HIS A 6 -19.06 -4.78 31.04
C HIS A 6 -17.72 -4.63 30.31
N HIS A 7 -17.29 -5.70 29.64
CA HIS A 7 -16.27 -5.69 28.60
C HIS A 7 -16.79 -4.85 27.42
N HIS A 8 -16.91 -3.53 27.63
CA HIS A 8 -16.93 -2.57 26.54
C HIS A 8 -15.53 -2.60 25.95
N ALA A 9 -15.28 -3.53 25.03
CA ALA A 9 -14.13 -3.48 24.15
C ALA A 9 -14.10 -2.06 23.58
N ASP A 10 -13.13 -1.26 24.02
CA ASP A 10 -13.13 0.19 23.82
C ASP A 10 -12.97 0.49 22.33
N LYS A 11 -14.11 0.61 21.64
CA LYS A 11 -14.21 0.91 20.21
C LYS A 11 -13.54 2.26 19.92
N MET A 12 -13.54 3.18 20.88
CA MET A 12 -12.94 4.50 20.76
C MET A 12 -11.42 4.40 20.84
N GLY A 13 -10.89 3.69 21.83
CA GLY A 13 -9.46 3.39 21.95
C GLY A 13 -8.91 2.67 20.72
N ALA A 14 -9.63 1.67 20.19
CA ALA A 14 -9.22 0.97 18.97
C ALA A 14 -9.21 1.86 17.72
N LYS A 15 -10.14 2.82 17.61
CA LYS A 15 -10.15 3.81 16.51
C LYS A 15 -9.02 4.81 16.65
N ILE A 16 -8.82 5.38 17.85
CA ILE A 16 -7.75 6.35 18.10
C ILE A 16 -6.37 5.71 17.85
N GLY A 17 -6.16 4.48 18.33
CA GLY A 17 -4.92 3.74 18.06
C GLY A 17 -4.67 3.53 16.57
N MET A 18 -5.72 3.20 15.80
CA MET A 18 -5.62 3.10 14.34
C MET A 18 -5.24 4.44 13.70
N TRP A 19 -5.90 5.54 14.08
CA TRP A 19 -5.59 6.87 13.53
C TRP A 19 -4.17 7.34 13.86
N LEU A 20 -3.70 7.10 15.08
CA LEU A 20 -2.32 7.40 15.47
C LEU A 20 -1.32 6.59 14.65
N PHE A 21 -1.60 5.30 14.43
CA PHE A 21 -0.78 4.45 13.57
C PHE A 21 -0.79 4.93 12.11
N LEU A 22 -1.94 5.32 11.56
CA LEU A 22 -2.03 5.88 10.21
C LEU A 22 -1.22 7.19 10.09
N LEU A 23 -1.25 8.03 11.12
CA LEU A 23 -0.47 9.27 11.16
C LEU A 23 1.04 8.98 11.16
N THR A 24 1.50 7.99 11.92
CA THR A 24 2.94 7.63 11.94
C THR A 24 3.40 7.12 10.58
N GLU A 25 2.58 6.32 9.90
CA GLU A 25 2.88 5.86 8.54
C GLU A 25 2.89 7.02 7.53
N LEU A 26 1.93 7.94 7.63
CA LEU A 26 1.89 9.13 6.79
C LEU A 26 3.13 10.01 7.00
N LEU A 27 3.62 10.16 8.22
CA LEU A 27 4.85 10.90 8.53
C LEU A 27 6.10 10.18 8.00
N LEU A 28 6.16 8.86 8.10
CA LEU A 28 7.26 8.05 7.57
C LEU A 28 7.40 8.25 6.05
N PHE A 29 6.31 8.06 5.30
CA PHE A 29 6.31 8.26 3.85
C PHE A 29 6.43 9.74 3.46
N GLY A 30 5.81 10.64 4.23
CA GLY A 30 5.91 12.09 4.05
C GLY A 30 7.35 12.59 4.12
N GLY A 31 8.12 12.13 5.11
CA GLY A 31 9.55 12.44 5.23
C GLY A 31 10.36 11.95 4.02
N MET A 32 10.09 10.72 3.56
CA MET A 32 10.74 10.20 2.36
C MET A 32 10.37 10.99 1.10
N PHE A 33 9.10 11.40 0.94
CA PHE A 33 8.66 12.22 -0.19
C PHE A 33 9.36 13.59 -0.23
N LEU A 34 9.55 14.23 0.94
CA LEU A 34 10.30 15.47 1.03
C LEU A 34 11.76 15.27 0.61
N ILE A 35 12.40 14.20 1.09
CA ILE A 35 13.77 13.84 0.70
C ILE A 35 13.87 13.67 -0.82
N TYR A 36 12.96 12.91 -1.43
CA TYR A 36 12.92 12.75 -2.88
C TYR A 36 12.75 14.08 -3.61
N GLY A 37 11.83 14.94 -3.15
CA GLY A 37 11.58 16.24 -3.75
C GLY A 37 12.81 17.15 -3.75
N VAL A 38 13.55 17.19 -2.63
CA VAL A 38 14.80 17.96 -2.51
C VAL A 38 15.87 17.42 -3.45
N TYR A 39 16.13 16.11 -3.45
CA TYR A 39 17.15 15.52 -4.32
C TYR A 39 16.83 15.63 -5.81
N ARG A 40 15.55 15.56 -6.17
CA ARG A 40 15.07 15.80 -7.53
C ARG A 40 15.31 17.24 -7.96
N TYR A 41 15.00 18.22 -7.09
CA TYR A 41 15.23 19.63 -7.39
C TYR A 41 16.72 19.91 -7.64
N MET A 42 17.61 19.23 -6.90
CA MET A 42 19.05 19.37 -7.02
C MET A 42 19.65 18.63 -8.24
N ASN A 43 19.05 17.53 -8.71
CA ASN A 43 19.58 16.67 -9.78
C ASN A 43 18.54 16.41 -10.88
N ASN A 44 18.02 17.48 -11.48
CA ASN A 44 16.84 17.41 -12.34
C ASN A 44 17.07 16.60 -13.63
N GLU A 45 18.21 16.78 -14.31
CA GLU A 45 18.54 16.09 -15.57
C GLU A 45 18.76 14.58 -15.39
N ASP A 46 19.44 14.19 -14.31
CA ASP A 46 19.71 12.78 -13.99
C ASP A 46 18.42 12.01 -13.60
N PHE A 47 17.50 12.69 -12.92
CA PHE A 47 16.19 12.12 -12.58
C PHE A 47 15.29 11.96 -13.81
N HIS A 48 15.35 12.89 -14.77
CA HIS A 48 14.66 12.77 -16.07
C HIS A 48 15.20 11.56 -16.85
N ALA A 49 16.52 11.37 -16.89
CA ALA A 49 17.17 10.26 -17.59
C ALA A 49 16.78 8.89 -16.98
N ALA A 50 16.77 8.78 -15.65
CA ALA A 50 16.38 7.56 -14.95
C ALA A 50 14.88 7.21 -15.13
N GLY A 51 14.00 8.21 -15.13
CA GLY A 51 12.55 8.03 -15.31
C GLY A 51 12.11 7.55 -16.70
N GLN A 52 12.95 7.72 -17.73
CA GLN A 52 12.65 7.23 -19.09
C GLN A 52 12.72 5.70 -19.21
N GLY A 53 13.48 5.02 -18.33
CA GLY A 53 13.61 3.57 -18.33
C GLY A 53 12.37 2.82 -17.82
N MET A 54 11.45 3.54 -17.17
CA MET A 54 10.29 2.95 -16.49
C MET A 54 9.04 2.91 -17.39
N ASN A 55 8.31 1.79 -17.34
CA ASN A 55 7.12 1.58 -18.15
C ASN A 55 5.87 2.18 -17.48
N THR A 56 5.52 3.41 -17.87
CA THR A 56 4.37 4.16 -17.35
C THR A 56 3.03 3.47 -17.58
N ILE A 57 2.88 2.64 -18.63
CA ILE A 57 1.62 1.95 -18.95
C ILE A 57 1.32 0.85 -17.93
N ILE A 58 2.34 0.06 -17.58
CA ILE A 58 2.20 -0.99 -16.55
C ILE A 58 1.93 -0.37 -15.18
N GLY A 59 2.63 0.73 -14.85
CA GLY A 59 2.38 1.48 -13.62
C GLY A 59 0.96 2.07 -13.55
N ALA A 60 0.47 2.66 -14.64
CA ALA A 60 -0.88 3.24 -14.70
C ALA A 60 -1.97 2.18 -14.52
N PHE A 61 -1.80 1.02 -15.17
CA PHE A 61 -2.71 -0.12 -15.04
C PHE A 61 -2.76 -0.64 -13.60
N ASN A 62 -1.60 -0.76 -12.95
CA ASN A 62 -1.48 -1.14 -11.54
C ASN A 62 -2.20 -0.14 -10.61
N THR A 63 -2.10 1.16 -10.87
CA THR A 63 -2.79 2.19 -10.08
C THR A 63 -4.32 2.08 -10.23
N VAL A 64 -4.83 1.85 -11.44
CA VAL A 64 -6.28 1.63 -11.65
C VAL A 64 -6.76 0.38 -10.92
N ILE A 65 -5.97 -0.69 -10.94
CA ILE A 65 -6.26 -1.93 -10.20
C ILE A 65 -6.35 -1.66 -8.69
N LEU A 66 -5.37 -0.93 -8.12
CA LEU A 66 -5.35 -0.65 -6.70
C LEU A 66 -6.51 0.27 -6.26
N LEU A 67 -6.82 1.30 -7.04
CA LEU A 67 -8.01 2.15 -6.82
C LEU A 67 -9.31 1.33 -6.82
N THR A 68 -9.43 0.41 -7.78
CA THR A 68 -10.58 -0.50 -7.85
C THR A 68 -10.63 -1.41 -6.63
N SER A 69 -9.48 -1.93 -6.20
CA SER A 69 -9.36 -2.75 -4.98
C SER A 69 -9.81 -1.98 -3.73
N SER A 70 -9.42 -0.72 -3.61
CA SER A 70 -9.80 0.17 -2.52
C SER A 70 -11.31 0.39 -2.48
N LEU A 71 -11.93 0.64 -3.63
CA LEU A 71 -13.39 0.72 -3.73
C LEU A 71 -14.07 -0.60 -3.30
N THR A 72 -13.52 -1.75 -3.68
CA THR A 72 -14.09 -3.05 -3.28
C THR A 72 -14.07 -3.28 -1.78
N VAL A 73 -13.04 -2.80 -1.06
CA VAL A 73 -12.98 -2.84 0.41
C VAL A 73 -14.07 -1.98 1.02
N ALA A 74 -14.26 -0.75 0.55
CA ALA A 74 -15.32 0.13 1.05
C ALA A 74 -16.71 -0.51 0.86
N MET A 75 -16.96 -1.07 -0.33
CA MET A 75 -18.20 -1.79 -0.62
C MET A 75 -18.36 -3.05 0.27
N SER A 76 -17.27 -3.73 0.61
CA SER A 76 -17.30 -4.92 1.48
C SER A 76 -17.76 -4.59 2.90
N ILE A 77 -17.38 -3.41 3.42
CA ILE A 77 -17.79 -2.91 4.73
C ILE A 77 -19.29 -2.60 4.72
N THR A 78 -19.76 -1.88 3.68
CA THR A 78 -21.20 -1.59 3.53
C THR A 78 -22.02 -2.87 3.34
N ALA A 79 -21.52 -3.85 2.59
CA ALA A 79 -22.19 -5.14 2.41
C ALA A 79 -22.33 -5.89 3.75
N LEU A 80 -21.28 -5.87 4.59
CA LEU A 80 -21.32 -6.46 5.92
C LEU A 80 -22.29 -5.74 6.86
N GLN A 81 -22.34 -4.40 6.82
CA GLN A 81 -23.31 -3.60 7.58
C GLN A 81 -24.76 -3.87 7.17
N LYS A 82 -25.00 -4.20 5.89
CA LYS A 82 -26.31 -4.62 5.37
C LYS A 82 -26.63 -6.10 5.65
N GLY A 83 -25.79 -6.81 6.41
CA GLY A 83 -25.95 -8.23 6.72
C GLY A 83 -25.60 -9.19 5.57
N ASN A 84 -25.12 -8.68 4.43
CA ASN A 84 -24.75 -9.51 3.28
C ASN A 84 -23.29 -9.98 3.39
N LYS A 85 -23.09 -10.99 4.24
CA LYS A 85 -21.80 -11.63 4.51
C LYS A 85 -21.13 -12.19 3.25
N ARG A 86 -21.90 -12.87 2.39
CA ARG A 86 -21.36 -13.50 1.16
C ARG A 86 -20.76 -12.44 0.24
N LEU A 87 -21.50 -11.34 0.01
CA LEU A 87 -21.01 -10.25 -0.82
C LEU A 87 -19.76 -9.60 -0.23
N SER A 88 -19.71 -9.40 1.09
CA SER A 88 -18.52 -8.86 1.77
C SER A 88 -17.28 -9.75 1.54
N ILE A 89 -17.40 -11.06 1.72
CA ILE A 89 -16.30 -12.02 1.49
C ILE A 89 -15.85 -12.00 0.03
N THR A 90 -16.79 -12.02 -0.92
CA THR A 90 -16.45 -11.99 -2.36
C THR A 90 -15.71 -10.71 -2.74
N LEU A 91 -16.15 -9.56 -2.23
CA LEU A 91 -15.49 -8.27 -2.49
C LEU A 91 -14.07 -8.22 -1.91
N LEU A 92 -13.87 -8.69 -0.68
CA LEU A 92 -12.53 -8.80 -0.08
C LEU A 92 -11.63 -9.77 -0.85
N GLY A 93 -12.19 -10.87 -1.37
CA GLY A 93 -11.48 -11.81 -2.23
C GLY A 93 -10.97 -11.15 -3.52
N PHE A 94 -11.79 -10.31 -4.16
CA PHE A 94 -11.36 -9.51 -5.31
C PHE A 94 -10.25 -8.52 -4.93
N THR A 95 -10.34 -7.85 -3.77
CA THR A 95 -9.27 -6.96 -3.29
C THR A 95 -7.93 -7.71 -3.17
N ILE A 96 -7.95 -8.88 -2.52
CA ILE A 96 -6.74 -9.69 -2.31
C ILE A 96 -6.14 -10.14 -3.65
N PHE A 97 -6.99 -10.56 -4.59
CA PHE A 97 -6.55 -10.93 -5.93
C PHE A 97 -5.83 -9.77 -6.64
N PHE A 98 -6.42 -8.57 -6.63
CA PHE A 98 -5.82 -7.38 -7.23
C PHE A 98 -4.50 -6.99 -6.56
N ALA A 99 -4.41 -7.14 -5.24
CA ALA A 99 -3.19 -6.88 -4.49
C ALA A 99 -2.04 -7.84 -4.84
N VAL A 100 -2.35 -9.14 -4.96
CA VAL A 100 -1.36 -10.15 -5.38
C VAL A 100 -0.92 -9.89 -6.81
N TRP A 101 -1.86 -9.56 -7.71
CA TRP A 101 -1.54 -9.19 -9.09
C TRP A 101 -0.58 -7.99 -9.16
N PHE A 102 -0.84 -6.97 -8.35
CA PHE A 102 0.04 -5.81 -8.21
C PHE A 102 1.46 -6.21 -7.78
N LEU A 103 1.59 -7.05 -6.74
CA LEU A 103 2.89 -7.53 -6.26
C LEU A 103 3.65 -8.33 -7.32
N ILE A 104 2.96 -9.17 -8.09
CA ILE A 104 3.55 -9.96 -9.17
C ILE A 104 4.12 -9.04 -10.26
N ASN A 105 3.34 -8.05 -10.73
CA ASN A 105 3.84 -7.09 -11.72
C ASN A 105 5.05 -6.33 -11.21
N LYS A 106 5.03 -5.90 -9.95
CA LYS A 106 6.15 -5.19 -9.33
C LYS A 106 7.39 -6.09 -9.21
N TYR A 107 7.21 -7.37 -8.86
CA TYR A 107 8.29 -8.35 -8.82
C TYR A 107 8.96 -8.52 -10.19
N PHE A 108 8.18 -8.63 -11.26
CA PHE A 108 8.74 -8.72 -12.62
C PHE A 108 9.49 -7.46 -13.03
N GLU A 109 8.99 -6.28 -12.67
CA GLU A 109 9.67 -5.01 -12.93
C GLU A 109 11.01 -4.91 -12.18
N TRP A 110 11.03 -5.24 -10.89
CA TRP A 110 12.25 -5.31 -10.10
C TRP A 110 13.24 -6.33 -10.66
N SER A 111 12.76 -7.52 -11.02
CA SER A 111 13.60 -8.55 -11.63
C SER A 111 14.21 -8.05 -12.93
N HIS A 112 13.44 -7.39 -13.79
CA HIS A 112 13.93 -6.81 -15.05
C HIS A 112 15.01 -5.75 -14.82
N GLU A 113 14.82 -4.85 -13.86
CA GLU A 113 15.82 -3.83 -13.52
C GLU A 113 17.09 -4.43 -12.89
N ILE A 114 16.95 -5.48 -12.08
CA ILE A 114 18.10 -6.22 -11.51
C ILE A 114 18.86 -6.96 -12.62
N HIS A 115 18.17 -7.55 -13.60
CA HIS A 115 18.82 -8.22 -14.74
C HIS A 115 19.57 -7.25 -15.66
N LYS A 116 19.20 -5.96 -15.67
CA LYS A 116 19.97 -4.89 -16.33
C LYS A 116 21.20 -4.43 -15.53
N GLY A 117 21.48 -5.05 -14.37
CA GLY A 117 22.58 -4.66 -13.49
C GLY A 117 22.28 -3.46 -12.60
N ILE A 118 21.02 -3.00 -12.51
CA ILE A 118 20.62 -1.82 -11.73
C ILE A 118 20.13 -2.29 -10.35
N TYR A 119 21.02 -2.80 -9.50
CA TYR A 119 20.73 -3.17 -8.10
C TYR A 119 21.53 -2.32 -7.08
N PRO A 120 21.03 -2.10 -5.86
CA PRO A 120 21.75 -1.31 -4.86
C PRO A 120 23.20 -1.83 -4.66
N LYS A 121 24.19 -0.98 -4.90
CA LYS A 121 25.65 -1.28 -4.92
C LYS A 121 26.18 -2.10 -6.11
N SER A 122 25.45 -2.21 -7.21
CA SER A 122 26.00 -2.78 -8.46
C SER A 122 27.12 -1.91 -9.04
N PRO A 123 28.14 -2.50 -9.69
CA PRO A 123 29.17 -1.77 -10.41
C PRO A 123 28.60 -0.77 -11.43
N GLU A 124 27.55 -1.16 -12.15
CA GLU A 124 26.87 -0.34 -13.16
C GLU A 124 26.20 0.91 -12.55
N LEU A 125 25.43 0.78 -11.45
CA LEU A 125 24.90 1.96 -10.74
C LEU A 125 26.01 2.84 -10.17
N THR A 126 27.04 2.29 -9.54
CA THR A 126 28.12 3.12 -8.97
C THR A 126 28.98 3.83 -10.01
N SER A 127 28.88 3.42 -11.28
CA SER A 127 29.49 4.10 -12.42
C SER A 127 28.61 5.21 -13.03
N ARG A 128 27.34 5.29 -12.63
CA ARG A 128 26.38 6.30 -13.07
C ARG A 128 26.50 7.59 -12.26
N SER A 129 25.76 8.62 -12.68
CA SER A 129 25.79 9.90 -11.98
C SER A 129 25.29 9.77 -10.53
N PRO A 130 25.76 10.62 -9.60
CA PRO A 130 25.26 10.63 -8.23
C PRO A 130 23.74 10.78 -8.14
N GLY A 131 23.11 11.51 -9.08
CA GLY A 131 21.67 11.69 -9.17
C GLY A 131 20.93 10.39 -9.51
N GLU A 132 21.41 9.61 -10.48
CA GLU A 132 20.80 8.32 -10.85
C GLU A 132 20.90 7.30 -9.71
N ILE A 133 22.04 7.24 -9.00
CA ILE A 133 22.23 6.35 -7.83
C ILE A 133 21.21 6.67 -6.74
N LEU A 134 21.00 7.96 -6.46
CA LEU A 134 20.03 8.42 -5.46
C LEU A 134 18.59 8.12 -5.90
N PHE A 135 18.26 8.31 -7.18
CA PHE A 135 16.93 8.00 -7.73
C PHE A 135 16.58 6.52 -7.52
N PHE A 136 17.44 5.60 -7.98
CA PHE A 136 17.21 4.17 -7.84
C PHE A 136 17.23 3.72 -6.37
N GLY A 137 18.12 4.29 -5.54
CA GLY A 137 18.15 4.03 -4.10
C GLY A 137 16.84 4.39 -3.41
N LEU A 138 16.33 5.60 -3.65
CA LEU A 138 15.04 6.05 -3.12
C LEU A 138 13.87 5.25 -3.69
N TYR A 139 13.90 4.94 -4.98
CA TYR A 139 12.92 4.07 -5.63
C TYR A 139 12.82 2.71 -4.93
N TYR A 140 13.94 2.00 -4.72
CA TYR A 140 13.94 0.69 -4.07
C TYR A 140 13.48 0.74 -2.62
N VAL A 141 13.91 1.75 -1.86
CA VAL A 141 13.51 1.91 -0.45
C VAL A 141 12.01 2.23 -0.34
N MET A 142 11.53 3.24 -1.06
CA MET A 142 10.12 3.66 -0.99
C MET A 142 9.18 2.56 -1.49
N THR A 143 9.47 1.97 -2.66
CA THR A 143 8.61 0.92 -3.22
C THR A 143 8.74 -0.40 -2.47
N GLY A 144 9.91 -0.69 -1.88
CA GLY A 144 10.13 -1.87 -1.04
C GLY A 144 9.35 -1.81 0.27
N ILE A 145 9.44 -0.69 1.01
CA ILE A 145 8.65 -0.48 2.23
C ILE A 145 7.16 -0.50 1.89
N HIS A 146 6.74 0.14 0.81
CA HIS A 146 5.35 0.08 0.35
C HIS A 146 4.91 -1.35 0.03
N GLY A 147 5.72 -2.13 -0.70
CA GLY A 147 5.44 -3.54 -1.00
C GLY A 147 5.26 -4.38 0.28
N LEU A 148 6.09 -4.14 1.30
CA LEU A 148 5.93 -4.76 2.61
C LEU A 148 4.57 -4.42 3.25
N HIS A 149 4.14 -3.17 3.19
CA HIS A 149 2.83 -2.74 3.68
C HIS A 149 1.68 -3.41 2.95
N VAL A 150 1.77 -3.54 1.62
CA VAL A 150 0.77 -4.27 0.81
C VAL A 150 0.69 -5.74 1.26
N ILE A 151 1.83 -6.40 1.49
CA ILE A 151 1.86 -7.80 1.98
C ILE A 151 1.18 -7.90 3.35
N ILE A 152 1.51 -7.01 4.29
CA ILE A 152 0.88 -6.97 5.61
C ILE A 152 -0.63 -6.75 5.47
N GLY A 153 -1.06 -5.86 4.58
CA GLY A 153 -2.46 -5.59 4.30
C GLY A 153 -3.20 -6.80 3.74
N ILE A 154 -2.59 -7.55 2.81
CA ILE A 154 -3.15 -8.79 2.26
C ILE A 154 -3.38 -9.80 3.39
N VAL A 155 -2.41 -9.95 4.29
CA VAL A 155 -2.51 -10.85 5.44
C VAL A 155 -3.67 -10.44 6.35
N ILE A 156 -3.77 -9.15 6.70
CA ILE A 156 -4.86 -8.61 7.53
C ILE A 156 -6.22 -8.84 6.87
N LEU A 157 -6.39 -8.51 5.59
CA LEU A 157 -7.64 -8.71 4.86
C LEU A 157 -8.01 -10.19 4.75
N SER A 158 -7.03 -11.07 4.55
CA SER A 158 -7.23 -12.52 4.53
C SER A 158 -7.73 -13.04 5.88
N PHE A 159 -7.18 -12.55 6.99
CA PHE A 159 -7.70 -12.86 8.32
C PHE A 159 -9.12 -12.33 8.53
N MET A 160 -9.44 -11.14 8.01
CA MET A 160 -10.80 -10.60 8.06
C MET A 160 -11.79 -11.48 7.29
N VAL A 161 -11.43 -11.98 6.10
CA VAL A 161 -12.25 -12.94 5.35
C VAL A 161 -12.56 -14.18 6.18
N VAL A 162 -11.55 -14.78 6.83
CA VAL A 162 -11.74 -15.95 7.71
C VAL A 162 -12.61 -15.62 8.92
N PHE A 163 -12.44 -14.44 9.52
CA PHE A 163 -13.22 -14.03 10.69
C PHE A 163 -14.69 -13.73 10.35
N ILE A 164 -14.95 -13.14 9.19
CA ILE A 164 -16.30 -12.98 8.66
C ILE A 164 -16.89 -14.36 8.38
N ALA A 165 -16.15 -15.26 7.70
CA ALA A 165 -16.60 -16.62 7.40
C ALA A 165 -16.97 -17.43 8.66
N LYS A 166 -16.24 -17.26 9.76
CA LYS A 166 -16.49 -17.93 11.06
C LYS A 166 -17.52 -17.22 11.97
N ASP A 167 -18.22 -16.20 11.46
CA ASP A 167 -19.21 -15.39 12.21
C ASP A 167 -18.62 -14.73 13.48
N LYS A 168 -17.30 -14.56 13.52
CA LYS A 168 -16.60 -13.80 14.57
C LYS A 168 -16.64 -12.29 14.33
N VAL A 169 -16.86 -11.89 13.07
CA VAL A 169 -17.07 -10.51 12.65
C VAL A 169 -18.46 -10.43 12.02
N THR A 170 -19.41 -9.93 12.81
CA THR A 170 -20.83 -9.77 12.45
C THR A 170 -21.16 -8.29 12.31
N SER A 171 -22.32 -7.95 11.77
CA SER A 171 -22.80 -6.56 11.60
C SER A 171 -22.71 -5.68 12.86
N SER A 172 -22.66 -6.26 14.07
CA SER A 172 -22.50 -5.53 15.34
C SER A 172 -21.03 -5.23 15.73
N SER A 173 -20.06 -5.91 15.10
CA SER A 173 -18.63 -5.83 15.41
C SER A 173 -17.77 -5.61 14.15
N TYR A 174 -18.21 -4.71 13.26
CA TYR A 174 -17.48 -4.40 12.02
C TYR A 174 -16.25 -3.49 12.22
N THR A 175 -16.01 -2.97 13.43
CA THR A 175 -14.89 -2.04 13.73
C THR A 175 -13.52 -2.62 13.34
N LYS A 176 -13.33 -3.95 13.46
CA LYS A 176 -12.08 -4.61 13.03
C LYS A 176 -11.89 -4.56 11.51
N LEU A 177 -12.97 -4.76 10.76
CA LEU A 177 -12.96 -4.66 9.30
C LEU A 177 -12.79 -3.20 8.86
N GLU A 178 -13.46 -2.26 9.53
CA GLU A 178 -13.31 -0.82 9.29
C GLU A 178 -11.85 -0.37 9.46
N ASN A 179 -11.21 -0.71 10.59
CA ASN A 179 -9.80 -0.39 10.84
C ASN A 179 -8.86 -1.05 9.81
N SER A 180 -9.13 -2.31 9.45
CA SER A 180 -8.36 -3.01 8.40
C SER A 180 -8.53 -2.35 7.04
N GLY A 181 -9.73 -1.86 6.72
CA GLY A 181 -10.00 -1.12 5.50
C GLY A 181 -9.30 0.24 5.48
N LEU A 182 -9.32 0.98 6.60
CA LEU A 182 -8.58 2.24 6.73
C LEU A 182 -7.08 2.07 6.47
N TYR A 183 -6.49 0.97 6.97
CA TYR A 183 -5.10 0.62 6.64
C TYR A 183 -4.90 0.43 5.14
N TRP A 184 -5.77 -0.37 4.51
CA TRP A 184 -5.70 -0.65 3.07
C TRP A 184 -5.81 0.64 2.23
N HIS A 185 -6.76 1.51 2.59
CA HIS A 185 -6.95 2.80 1.92
C HIS A 185 -5.72 3.70 2.05
N LEU A 186 -5.05 3.73 3.21
CA LEU A 186 -3.82 4.51 3.38
C LEU A 186 -2.70 3.98 2.47
N VAL A 187 -2.52 2.66 2.43
CA VAL A 187 -1.51 2.03 1.57
C VAL A 187 -1.77 2.37 0.10
N ASP A 188 -3.01 2.30 -0.36
CA ASP A 188 -3.41 2.69 -1.71
C ASP A 188 -3.13 4.19 -1.99
N ILE A 189 -3.47 5.08 -1.05
CA ILE A 189 -3.19 6.52 -1.18
C ILE A 189 -1.69 6.78 -1.33
N ILE A 190 -0.84 6.12 -0.55
CA ILE A 190 0.61 6.24 -0.67
C ILE A 190 1.07 5.84 -2.08
N TRP A 191 0.50 4.78 -2.65
CA TRP A 191 0.81 4.36 -4.02
C TRP A 191 0.40 5.40 -5.07
N ILE A 192 -0.78 6.01 -4.91
CA ILE A 192 -1.26 7.09 -5.78
C ILE A 192 -0.28 8.26 -5.83
N PHE A 193 0.46 8.53 -4.75
CA PHE A 193 1.52 9.54 -4.74
C PHE A 193 2.85 9.01 -5.31
N LEU A 194 3.23 7.77 -5.00
CA LEU A 194 4.45 7.15 -5.53
C LEU A 194 4.43 7.02 -7.05
N PHE A 195 3.29 6.63 -7.64
CA PHE A 195 3.20 6.37 -9.07
C PHE A 195 3.53 7.62 -9.91
N PRO A 196 2.90 8.79 -9.74
CA PRO A 196 3.25 9.97 -10.49
C PRO A 196 4.68 10.43 -10.26
N LEU A 197 5.16 10.32 -9.01
CA LEU A 197 6.48 10.74 -8.60
C LEU A 197 7.60 10.06 -9.39
N PHE A 198 7.43 8.76 -9.68
CA PHE A 198 8.43 7.96 -10.39
C PHE A 198 8.13 7.75 -11.88
N TYR A 199 6.85 7.66 -12.29
CA TYR A 199 6.47 7.24 -13.65
C TYR A 199 5.92 8.35 -14.55
N LEU A 200 5.30 9.39 -13.99
CA LEU A 200 4.70 10.50 -14.76
C LEU A 200 5.59 11.74 -14.78
N LEU A 201 6.24 12.04 -13.65
CA LEU A 201 7.19 13.13 -13.56
C LEU A 201 8.51 12.69 -14.20
N ARG A 202 8.49 12.61 -15.52
CA ARG A 202 9.68 12.54 -16.36
C ARG A 202 10.36 13.88 -16.48
#